data_AF-D2SE96-F1
#
_entry.id   AF-D2SE96-F1
#
_cell.length_a   1.000
_cell.length_b   1.000
_cell.length_c   1.000
_cell.angle_alpha   90.00
_cell.angle_beta   90.00
_cell.angle_gamma   90.00
#
_symmetry.space_group_name_H-M   'P 1'
#
loop_
_entity.id
_entity.type
_entity.pdbx_description
1 polymer ?
#
loop_
_entity_poly.entity_id
_entity_poly.type
_entity_poly.pdbx_seq_one_letter_code
_entity_poly.pdbx_strand_id
1 'polypeptide(L)'
;MLGFGVDIGGSGIKGCLVDLDKGELQGERLRIETPQPSLPDPVYDVVGRIVEHFGWEGRIGVTFPGVLKSGVVHTAANVDKSWLGTHLAEGLASRIPGTVQTLNDADAAGFAEMRYGAGRDKRGVVLMLTFGTGIGSALFTDGVLVPNTEFGHIQVDGHDGEGKASAAAKDREDLSYPQWAKRVDRYLDVLEAAVWPDLIIVGGGVSKKAHKWVPLLSTRTPVVPAELLNDAGIVGAALAAEERIGQ
;
A
#
# COMPACT_ATOMS: atom_id res chain seq x y z
N MET A 1 20.15 4.84 -9.33
CA MET A 1 20.49 5.06 -7.91
C MET A 1 19.92 3.91 -7.10
N LEU A 2 20.56 3.47 -6.02
CA LEU A 2 19.98 2.44 -5.14
C LEU A 2 19.22 3.07 -3.97
N GLY A 3 18.08 2.49 -3.62
CA GLY A 3 17.31 2.77 -2.41
C GLY A 3 16.98 1.50 -1.65
N PHE A 4 16.43 1.64 -0.46
CA PHE A 4 16.00 0.51 0.37
C PHE A 4 14.59 0.72 0.90
N GLY A 5 13.73 -0.28 0.68
CA GLY A 5 12.34 -0.24 1.09
C GLY A 5 11.97 -1.44 1.95
N VAL A 6 11.13 -1.21 2.94
CA VAL A 6 10.50 -2.22 3.79
C VAL A 6 8.99 -2.05 3.71
N ASP A 7 8.29 -3.15 3.45
CA ASP A 7 6.84 -3.23 3.38
C ASP A 7 6.30 -4.04 4.57
N ILE A 8 5.66 -3.37 5.54
CA ILE A 8 5.05 -4.02 6.71
C ILE A 8 3.64 -4.47 6.33
N GLY A 9 3.48 -5.76 6.01
CA GLY A 9 2.17 -6.36 5.80
C GLY A 9 1.62 -7.06 7.05
N GLY A 10 0.32 -7.38 7.04
CA GLY A 10 -0.33 -8.11 8.15
C GLY A 10 0.16 -9.55 8.32
N SER A 11 0.65 -10.21 7.25
CA SER A 11 1.10 -11.61 7.29
C SER A 11 2.60 -11.81 7.05
N GLY A 12 3.30 -10.76 6.60
CA GLY A 12 4.74 -10.79 6.43
C GLY A 12 5.30 -9.40 6.17
N ILE A 13 6.48 -9.16 6.72
CA ILE A 13 7.28 -7.97 6.53
C ILE A 13 8.33 -8.29 5.47
N LYS A 14 8.43 -7.44 4.45
CA LYS A 14 9.32 -7.67 3.30
C LYS A 14 10.29 -6.51 3.16
N GLY A 15 11.52 -6.76 2.73
CA GLY A 15 12.44 -5.68 2.36
C GLY A 15 13.40 -6.08 1.25
N CYS A 16 13.88 -5.09 0.51
CA CYS A 16 14.82 -5.29 -0.58
C CYS A 16 15.51 -3.98 -0.98
N LEU A 17 16.66 -4.12 -1.64
CA LEU A 17 17.27 -3.05 -2.42
C LEU A 17 16.44 -2.77 -3.67
N VAL A 18 16.39 -1.50 -4.09
CA VAL A 18 15.61 -1.03 -5.24
C VAL A 18 16.50 -0.22 -6.16
N ASP A 19 16.53 -0.56 -7.45
CA ASP A 19 17.07 0.29 -8.51
C ASP A 19 16.05 1.41 -8.81
N LEU A 20 16.25 2.57 -8.21
CA LEU A 20 15.36 3.73 -8.34
C LEU A 20 15.38 4.36 -9.74
N ASP A 21 16.33 4.01 -10.61
CA ASP A 21 16.28 4.49 -11.99
C ASP A 21 15.26 3.70 -12.81
N LYS A 22 14.99 2.44 -12.41
CA LYS A 22 14.09 1.51 -13.11
C LYS A 22 12.79 1.23 -12.37
N GLY A 23 12.75 1.43 -11.06
CA GLY A 23 11.63 1.01 -10.21
C GLY A 23 11.59 -0.51 -9.98
N GLU A 24 12.75 -1.18 -10.01
CA GLU A 24 12.87 -2.63 -9.93
C GLU A 24 13.62 -3.07 -8.68
N LEU A 25 13.28 -4.24 -8.13
CA LEU A 25 14.03 -4.83 -7.04
C LEU A 25 15.43 -5.28 -7.51
N GLN A 26 16.45 -5.02 -6.70
CA GLN A 26 17.79 -5.53 -6.92
C GLN A 26 17.99 -6.83 -6.15
N GLY A 27 17.62 -7.95 -6.78
CA GLY A 27 17.72 -9.29 -6.21
C GLY A 27 16.43 -9.78 -5.58
N GLU A 28 16.52 -10.78 -4.72
CA GLU A 28 15.36 -11.34 -4.02
C GLU A 28 15.02 -10.51 -2.77
N ARG A 29 13.74 -10.20 -2.59
CA ARG A 29 13.26 -9.62 -1.34
C ARG A 29 13.37 -10.64 -0.20
N LEU A 30 13.82 -10.19 0.96
CA LEU A 30 13.67 -10.95 2.19
C LEU A 30 12.24 -10.80 2.69
N ARG A 31 11.61 -11.90 3.08
CA ARG A 31 10.31 -11.90 3.78
C ARG A 31 10.44 -12.63 5.10
N ILE A 32 10.09 -11.96 6.18
CA ILE A 32 9.95 -12.54 7.52
C ILE A 32 8.47 -12.49 7.90
N GLU A 33 7.95 -13.51 8.57
CA GLU A 33 6.55 -13.49 9.04
C GLU A 33 6.32 -12.34 10.02
N THR A 34 5.17 -11.68 9.90
CA THR A 34 4.77 -10.64 10.84
C THR A 34 4.50 -11.31 12.19
N PRO A 35 5.12 -10.86 13.29
CA PRO A 35 4.87 -11.40 14.62
C PRO A 35 3.39 -11.42 14.97
N GLN A 36 2.96 -12.43 15.74
CA GLN A 36 1.58 -12.57 16.22
C GLN A 36 1.59 -12.76 17.74
N PRO A 37 1.00 -11.82 18.53
CA PRO A 37 0.40 -10.55 18.10
C PRO A 37 1.43 -9.60 17.46
N SER A 38 0.97 -8.73 16.54
CA SER A 38 1.80 -7.80 15.79
C SER A 38 2.14 -6.53 16.60
N LEU A 39 2.71 -6.73 17.80
CA LEU A 39 3.09 -5.66 18.71
C LEU A 39 4.24 -4.81 18.13
N PRO A 40 4.36 -3.51 18.51
CA PRO A 40 5.40 -2.62 18.01
C PRO A 40 6.83 -3.15 18.13
N ASP A 41 7.28 -3.53 19.33
CA ASP A 41 8.67 -3.96 19.54
C ASP A 41 9.06 -5.20 18.71
N PRO A 42 8.29 -6.31 18.71
CA PRO A 42 8.57 -7.45 17.83
C PRO A 42 8.62 -7.08 16.34
N VAL A 43 7.76 -6.19 15.88
CA VAL A 43 7.75 -5.73 14.47
C VAL A 43 9.00 -4.90 14.19
N TYR A 44 9.40 -3.99 15.09
CA TYR A 44 10.63 -3.23 14.95
C TYR A 44 11.86 -4.13 14.87
N ASP A 45 11.91 -5.19 15.68
CA ASP A 45 13.02 -6.16 15.65
C ASP A 45 13.07 -6.92 14.31
N VAL A 46 11.92 -7.26 13.73
CA VAL A 46 11.86 -7.88 12.40
C VAL A 46 12.35 -6.92 11.31
N VAL A 47 11.93 -5.66 11.34
CA VAL A 47 12.43 -4.64 10.40
C VAL A 47 13.94 -4.46 10.57
N GLY A 48 14.44 -4.43 11.80
CA GLY A 48 15.87 -4.39 12.13
C GLY A 48 16.66 -5.51 11.48
N ARG A 49 16.20 -6.76 11.66
CA ARG A 49 16.81 -7.94 11.03
C ARG A 49 16.82 -7.89 9.51
N ILE A 50 15.77 -7.33 8.90
CA ILE A 50 15.70 -7.18 7.44
C ILE A 50 16.75 -6.16 6.97
N VAL A 51 16.86 -5.01 7.64
CA VAL A 51 17.87 -4.00 7.28
C VAL A 51 19.29 -4.55 7.47
N GLU A 52 19.54 -5.23 8.60
CA GLU A 52 20.82 -5.86 8.91
C GLU A 52 21.21 -6.91 7.85
N HIS A 53 20.25 -7.73 7.39
CA HIS A 53 20.49 -8.75 6.36
C HIS A 53 21.05 -8.17 5.07
N PHE A 54 20.61 -6.97 4.67
CA PHE A 54 21.10 -6.30 3.46
C PHE A 54 22.30 -5.37 3.72
N GLY A 55 22.68 -5.15 4.99
CA GLY A 55 23.79 -4.26 5.36
C GLY A 55 23.60 -2.82 4.89
N TRP A 56 22.35 -2.33 4.84
CA TRP A 56 22.04 -1.00 4.33
C TRP A 56 22.10 0.06 5.44
N GLU A 57 22.85 1.15 5.22
CA GLU A 57 23.02 2.24 6.19
C GLU A 57 22.45 3.60 5.71
N GLY A 58 21.86 3.62 4.51
CA GLY A 58 21.32 4.83 3.88
C GLY A 58 19.95 5.25 4.40
N ARG A 59 19.20 6.00 3.58
CA ARG A 59 17.78 6.27 3.86
C ARG A 59 16.97 4.99 3.68
N ILE A 60 16.01 4.77 4.58
CA ILE A 60 15.19 3.56 4.61
C ILE A 60 13.72 4.00 4.55
N GLY A 61 13.03 3.53 3.53
CA GLY A 61 11.57 3.67 3.45
C GLY A 61 10.88 2.53 4.17
N VAL A 62 9.87 2.82 4.97
CA VAL A 62 9.08 1.82 5.68
C VAL A 62 7.59 2.11 5.51
N THR A 63 6.86 1.16 4.92
CA THR A 63 5.40 1.24 4.86
C THR A 63 4.75 0.79 6.16
N PHE A 64 3.52 1.24 6.38
CA PHE A 64 2.67 0.74 7.46
C PHE A 64 1.21 0.65 7.01
N PRO A 65 0.46 -0.39 7.39
CA PRO A 65 -0.93 -0.59 6.98
C PRO A 65 -1.89 0.20 7.89
N GLY A 66 -1.77 1.54 7.82
CA GLY A 66 -2.60 2.48 8.56
C GLY A 66 -2.20 3.94 8.29
N VAL A 67 -2.95 4.86 8.89
CA VAL A 67 -2.74 6.31 8.79
C VAL A 67 -1.51 6.69 9.60
N LEU A 68 -0.59 7.38 8.93
CA LEU A 68 0.62 7.97 9.52
C LEU A 68 0.57 9.49 9.36
N LYS A 69 0.68 10.22 10.48
CA LYS A 69 0.85 11.67 10.46
C LYS A 69 2.10 12.03 11.24
N SER A 70 3.06 12.65 10.56
CA SER A 70 4.36 13.02 11.15
C SER A 70 5.00 11.84 11.91
N GLY A 71 4.96 10.65 11.31
CA GLY A 71 5.54 9.42 11.89
C GLY A 71 4.73 8.73 12.98
N VAL A 72 3.59 9.31 13.42
CA VAL A 72 2.71 8.73 14.44
C VAL A 72 1.58 7.94 13.79
N VAL A 73 1.32 6.74 14.31
CA VAL A 73 0.25 5.86 13.84
C VAL A 73 -1.09 6.28 14.44
N HIS A 74 -2.09 6.48 13.58
CA HIS A 74 -3.45 6.89 13.97
C HIS A 74 -4.52 5.83 13.73
N THR A 75 -4.27 4.87 12.85
CA THR A 75 -5.18 3.74 12.62
C THR A 75 -4.39 2.42 12.61
N ALA A 76 -5.07 1.37 13.03
CA ALA A 76 -4.52 0.02 13.15
C ALA A 76 -5.64 -0.99 12.85
N ALA A 77 -6.18 -0.97 11.62
CA ALA A 77 -7.31 -1.82 11.25
C ALA A 77 -6.91 -3.30 11.19
N ASN A 78 -5.76 -3.58 10.57
CA ASN A 78 -5.27 -4.93 10.27
C ASN A 78 -4.01 -5.33 11.06
N VAL A 79 -3.68 -4.57 12.11
CA VAL A 79 -2.54 -4.81 13.02
C VAL A 79 -2.97 -4.57 14.47
N ASP A 80 -2.13 -4.91 15.44
CA ASP A 80 -2.46 -4.78 16.85
C ASP A 80 -2.80 -3.33 17.25
N LYS A 81 -3.76 -3.14 18.18
CA LYS A 81 -4.20 -1.80 18.60
C LYS A 81 -3.15 -1.05 19.41
N SER A 82 -2.14 -1.73 19.94
CA SER A 82 -0.99 -1.11 20.63
C SER A 82 -0.17 -0.17 19.75
N TRP A 83 -0.37 -0.19 18.42
CA TRP A 83 0.20 0.79 17.52
C TRP A 83 -0.41 2.20 17.62
N LEU A 84 -1.63 2.35 18.14
CA LEU A 84 -2.28 3.66 18.19
C LEU A 84 -1.47 4.63 19.07
N GLY A 85 -1.02 5.73 18.46
CA GLY A 85 -0.21 6.75 19.13
C GLY A 85 1.28 6.42 19.24
N THR A 86 1.75 5.30 18.67
CA THR A 86 3.19 5.02 18.63
C THR A 86 3.85 5.78 17.49
N HIS A 87 5.12 6.14 17.69
CA HIS A 87 5.94 6.78 16.67
C HIS A 87 6.77 5.71 15.95
N LEU A 88 6.42 5.40 14.69
CA LEU A 88 7.03 4.33 13.91
C LEU A 88 8.50 4.61 13.60
N ALA A 89 8.81 5.80 13.07
CA ALA A 89 10.19 6.16 12.73
C ALA A 89 11.12 6.23 13.97
N GLU A 90 10.69 6.87 15.06
CA GLU A 90 11.46 6.92 16.31
C GLU A 90 11.62 5.54 16.95
N GLY A 91 10.58 4.70 16.92
CA GLY A 91 10.66 3.31 17.41
C GLY A 91 11.69 2.47 16.65
N LEU A 92 11.86 2.75 15.35
CA LEU A 92 12.86 2.10 14.51
C LEU A 92 14.27 2.71 14.65
N ALA A 93 14.38 4.00 14.98
CA ALA A 93 15.67 4.71 15.01
C ALA A 93 16.72 4.06 15.94
N SER A 94 16.31 3.32 16.97
CA SER A 94 17.22 2.56 17.84
C SER A 94 17.58 1.15 17.33
N ARG A 95 16.86 0.63 16.33
CA ARG A 95 17.09 -0.71 15.74
C ARG A 95 17.83 -0.69 14.42
N ILE A 96 17.73 0.38 13.63
CA ILE A 96 18.25 0.42 12.27
C ILE A 96 19.26 1.55 12.06
N PRO A 97 20.36 1.27 11.33
CA PRO A 97 21.25 2.33 10.87
C PRO A 97 20.53 3.21 9.84
N GLY A 98 20.79 4.52 9.87
CA GLY A 98 20.29 5.45 8.86
C GLY A 98 19.06 6.26 9.26
N THR A 99 18.39 6.85 8.27
CA THR A 99 17.21 7.71 8.46
C THR A 99 15.97 7.01 7.94
N VAL A 100 14.94 6.94 8.77
CA VAL A 100 13.69 6.24 8.48
C VAL A 100 12.66 7.24 7.95
N GLN A 101 12.14 6.97 6.75
CA GLN A 101 10.97 7.65 6.21
C GLN A 101 9.79 6.68 6.22
N THR A 102 8.69 7.10 6.83
CA THR A 102 7.51 6.24 7.00
C THR A 102 6.35 6.78 6.19
N LEU A 103 5.53 5.88 5.63
CA LEU A 103 4.31 6.24 4.91
C LEU A 103 3.31 5.09 4.94
N ASN A 104 2.06 5.39 4.60
CA ASN A 104 1.04 4.38 4.41
C ASN A 104 1.42 3.41 3.26
N ASP A 105 1.04 2.14 3.37
CA ASP A 105 1.34 1.10 2.38
C ASP A 105 0.68 1.32 1.01
N ALA A 106 -0.57 1.79 0.98
CA ALA A 106 -1.24 2.16 -0.26
C ALA A 106 -0.64 3.44 -0.85
N ASP A 107 -0.28 4.44 -0.04
CA ASP A 107 0.44 5.65 -0.48
C ASP A 107 1.77 5.28 -1.15
N ALA A 108 2.55 4.36 -0.54
CA ALA A 108 3.78 3.85 -1.13
C ALA A 108 3.51 3.16 -2.47
N ALA A 109 2.56 2.23 -2.52
CA ALA A 109 2.22 1.53 -3.75
C ALA A 109 1.77 2.51 -4.85
N GLY A 110 1.01 3.54 -4.49
CA GLY A 110 0.62 4.64 -5.37
C GLY A 110 1.81 5.42 -5.92
N PHE A 111 2.78 5.79 -5.07
CA PHE A 111 4.00 6.47 -5.53
C PHE A 111 4.77 5.64 -6.56
N ALA A 112 4.87 4.35 -6.31
CA ALA A 112 5.54 3.42 -7.21
C ALA A 112 4.84 3.35 -8.57
N GLU A 113 3.51 3.24 -8.58
CA GLU A 113 2.71 3.22 -9.82
C GLU A 113 2.69 4.55 -10.56
N MET A 114 2.65 5.67 -9.85
CA MET A 114 2.70 7.00 -10.46
C MET A 114 4.05 7.30 -11.10
N ARG A 115 5.15 6.77 -10.52
CA ARG A 115 6.50 6.96 -11.07
C ARG A 115 6.83 5.95 -12.16
N TYR A 116 6.56 4.67 -11.91
CA TYR A 116 7.09 3.58 -12.73
C TYR A 116 6.02 2.73 -13.40
N GLY A 117 4.76 2.82 -13.01
CA GLY A 117 3.72 1.89 -13.46
C GLY A 117 2.59 2.54 -14.23
N ALA A 118 1.37 2.05 -13.99
CA ALA A 118 0.18 2.41 -14.75
C ALA A 118 -0.22 3.90 -14.63
N GLY A 119 0.27 4.58 -13.58
CA GLY A 119 0.03 6.00 -13.33
C GLY A 119 1.05 6.93 -14.00
N ARG A 120 2.07 6.39 -14.67
CA ARG A 120 3.10 7.19 -15.32
C ARG A 120 2.51 8.13 -16.37
N ASP A 121 2.96 9.38 -16.34
CA ASP A 121 2.52 10.48 -17.23
C ASP A 121 1.02 10.81 -17.15
N LYS A 122 0.30 10.28 -16.16
CA LYS A 122 -1.09 10.62 -15.90
C LYS A 122 -1.18 11.89 -15.07
N ARG A 123 -2.13 12.74 -15.45
CA ARG A 123 -2.48 13.99 -14.78
C ARG A 123 -3.93 13.93 -14.33
N GLY A 124 -4.41 14.98 -13.67
CA GLY A 124 -5.74 15.01 -13.09
C GLY A 124 -5.82 14.14 -11.83
N VAL A 125 -6.99 13.56 -11.57
CA VAL A 125 -7.27 12.77 -10.38
C VAL A 125 -6.99 11.30 -10.66
N VAL A 126 -5.93 10.75 -10.07
CA VAL A 126 -5.62 9.32 -10.17
C VAL A 126 -5.86 8.65 -8.83
N LEU A 127 -6.66 7.59 -8.84
CA LEU A 127 -7.00 6.83 -7.65
C LEU A 127 -6.35 5.44 -7.71
N MET A 128 -5.42 5.16 -6.80
CA MET A 128 -4.87 3.84 -6.56
C MET A 128 -5.71 3.14 -5.48
N LEU A 129 -6.13 1.90 -5.74
CA LEU A 129 -6.83 1.04 -4.78
C LEU A 129 -6.14 -0.31 -4.68
N THR A 130 -5.82 -0.77 -3.47
CA THR A 130 -5.21 -2.08 -3.24
C THR A 130 -6.24 -3.04 -2.63
N PHE A 131 -6.48 -4.17 -3.28
CA PHE A 131 -7.46 -5.16 -2.80
C PHE A 131 -6.73 -6.37 -2.17
N GLY A 132 -6.82 -6.48 -0.85
CA GLY A 132 -6.15 -7.51 -0.04
C GLY A 132 -7.00 -7.96 1.14
N THR A 133 -6.38 -8.07 2.33
CA THR A 133 -7.11 -8.30 3.59
C THR A 133 -8.16 -7.21 3.80
N GLY A 134 -7.77 -5.95 3.59
CA GLY A 134 -8.65 -4.80 3.50
C GLY A 134 -8.65 -4.17 2.11
N ILE A 135 -9.06 -2.90 2.04
CA ILE A 135 -8.88 -2.05 0.85
C ILE A 135 -8.03 -0.84 1.23
N GLY A 136 -6.82 -0.73 0.67
CA GLY A 136 -6.00 0.47 0.78
C GLY A 136 -6.29 1.45 -0.34
N SER A 137 -6.03 2.73 -0.11
CA SER A 137 -6.21 3.76 -1.14
C SER A 137 -5.12 4.83 -1.11
N ALA A 138 -4.73 5.31 -2.29
CA ALA A 138 -3.93 6.50 -2.44
C ALA A 138 -4.51 7.37 -3.56
N LEU A 139 -4.68 8.65 -3.29
CA LEU A 139 -5.25 9.61 -4.22
C LEU A 139 -4.18 10.58 -4.68
N PHE A 140 -4.12 10.85 -5.98
CA PHE A 140 -3.18 11.81 -6.56
C PHE A 140 -3.94 12.88 -7.32
N THR A 141 -3.48 14.12 -7.21
CA THR A 141 -3.90 15.25 -8.05
C THR A 141 -2.69 15.76 -8.81
N ASP A 142 -2.69 15.63 -10.13
CA ASP A 142 -1.56 16.01 -11.00
C ASP A 142 -0.21 15.42 -10.55
N GLY A 143 -0.24 14.14 -10.15
CA GLY A 143 0.95 13.42 -9.68
C GLY A 143 1.36 13.72 -8.24
N VAL A 144 0.67 14.64 -7.56
CA VAL A 144 0.91 14.96 -6.14
C VAL A 144 0.00 14.12 -5.26
N LEU A 145 0.59 13.38 -4.32
CA LEU A 145 -0.16 12.58 -3.36
C LEU A 145 -1.02 13.45 -2.45
N VAL A 146 -2.28 13.05 -2.28
CA VAL A 146 -3.15 13.42 -1.17
C VAL A 146 -3.03 12.29 -0.14
N PRO A 147 -2.25 12.49 0.94
CA PRO A 147 -1.81 11.37 1.78
C PRO A 147 -2.93 10.87 2.69
N ASN A 148 -2.80 9.60 3.12
CA ASN A 148 -3.64 8.98 4.14
C ASN A 148 -5.15 8.93 3.77
N THR A 149 -5.48 8.72 2.50
CA THR A 149 -6.85 8.38 2.14
C THR A 149 -7.20 6.99 2.66
N GLU A 150 -8.31 6.86 3.37
CA GLU A 150 -8.81 5.60 3.94
C GLU A 150 -10.14 5.21 3.27
N PHE A 151 -10.14 5.16 1.93
CA PHE A 151 -11.33 4.84 1.16
C PHE A 151 -11.76 3.37 1.29
N GLY A 152 -10.96 2.49 1.91
CA GLY A 152 -11.46 1.17 2.32
C GLY A 152 -12.63 1.25 3.31
N HIS A 153 -12.65 2.30 4.14
CA HIS A 153 -13.61 2.46 5.23
C HIS A 153 -14.82 3.36 4.88
N ILE A 154 -14.98 3.76 3.62
CA ILE A 154 -16.18 4.49 3.21
C ILE A 154 -17.42 3.61 3.34
N GLN A 155 -18.56 4.25 3.65
CA GLN A 155 -19.83 3.55 3.74
C GLN A 155 -20.40 3.31 2.34
N VAL A 156 -20.68 2.04 2.03
CA VAL A 156 -21.37 1.59 0.82
C VAL A 156 -22.62 0.84 1.25
N ASP A 157 -23.79 1.40 0.94
CA ASP A 157 -25.10 0.83 1.27
C ASP A 157 -25.22 0.41 2.76
N GLY A 158 -24.76 1.30 3.65
CA GLY A 158 -24.80 1.11 5.11
C GLY A 158 -23.77 0.13 5.68
N HIS A 159 -22.77 -0.27 4.89
CA HIS A 159 -21.69 -1.15 5.32
C HIS A 159 -20.33 -0.51 5.05
N ASP A 160 -19.33 -0.88 5.85
CA ASP A 160 -17.94 -0.60 5.56
C ASP A 160 -17.51 -1.24 4.20
N GLY A 161 -16.87 -0.44 3.35
CA GLY A 161 -16.56 -0.79 1.97
C GLY A 161 -15.68 -2.03 1.84
N GLU A 162 -14.57 -2.08 2.58
CA GLU A 162 -13.66 -3.23 2.57
C GLU A 162 -14.35 -4.50 3.08
N GLY A 163 -15.26 -4.37 4.05
CA GLY A 163 -16.07 -5.48 4.55
C GLY A 163 -16.83 -6.23 3.45
N LYS A 164 -17.16 -5.56 2.34
CA LYS A 164 -17.91 -6.16 1.21
C LYS A 164 -17.06 -6.38 -0.05
N ALA A 165 -16.12 -5.49 -0.34
CA ALA A 165 -15.41 -5.45 -1.61
C ALA A 165 -13.93 -5.89 -1.54
N SER A 166 -13.35 -6.14 -0.36
CA SER A 166 -11.97 -6.61 -0.26
C SER A 166 -11.78 -8.00 -0.89
N ALA A 167 -10.53 -8.38 -1.17
CA ALA A 167 -10.22 -9.72 -1.64
C ALA A 167 -10.52 -10.77 -0.55
N ALA A 168 -10.28 -10.44 0.73
CA ALA A 168 -10.68 -11.32 1.83
C ALA A 168 -12.20 -11.48 1.94
N ALA A 169 -13.01 -10.46 1.61
CA ALA A 169 -14.46 -10.58 1.56
C ALA A 169 -14.92 -11.56 0.48
N LYS A 170 -14.27 -11.55 -0.69
CA LYS A 170 -14.49 -12.53 -1.76
C LYS A 170 -14.26 -13.96 -1.26
N ASP A 171 -13.14 -14.18 -0.58
CA ASP A 171 -12.73 -15.52 -0.16
C ASP A 171 -13.54 -16.03 1.04
N ARG A 172 -13.85 -15.15 2.01
CA ARG A 172 -14.69 -15.45 3.17
C ARG A 172 -16.11 -15.88 2.79
N GLU A 173 -16.65 -15.31 1.71
CA GLU A 173 -18.03 -15.56 1.25
C GLU A 173 -18.08 -16.46 0.00
N ASP A 174 -16.96 -17.09 -0.36
CA ASP A 174 -16.82 -18.01 -1.50
C ASP A 174 -17.41 -17.47 -2.83
N LEU A 175 -17.13 -16.19 -3.12
CA LEU A 175 -17.66 -15.54 -4.30
C LEU A 175 -16.83 -15.85 -5.55
N SER A 176 -17.53 -16.11 -6.65
CA SER A 176 -16.93 -16.09 -7.99
C SER A 176 -16.50 -14.66 -8.37
N TYR A 177 -15.56 -14.53 -9.33
CA TYR A 177 -15.13 -13.22 -9.82
C TYR A 177 -16.28 -12.35 -10.33
N PRO A 178 -17.26 -12.85 -11.11
CA PRO A 178 -18.39 -12.03 -11.52
C PRO A 178 -19.28 -11.55 -10.36
N GLN A 179 -19.48 -12.38 -9.33
CA GLN A 179 -20.27 -11.97 -8.15
C GLN A 179 -19.54 -10.90 -7.34
N TRP A 180 -18.23 -11.06 -7.16
CA TRP A 180 -17.42 -10.10 -6.42
C TRP A 180 -17.17 -8.82 -7.19
N ALA A 181 -16.96 -8.88 -8.51
CA ALA A 181 -16.80 -7.70 -9.36
C ALA A 181 -18.01 -6.76 -9.26
N LYS A 182 -19.24 -7.28 -9.10
CA LYS A 182 -20.42 -6.44 -8.82
C LYS A 182 -20.33 -5.65 -7.50
N ARG A 183 -19.70 -6.23 -6.47
CA ARG A 183 -19.48 -5.54 -5.19
C ARG A 183 -18.39 -4.49 -5.33
N VAL A 184 -17.33 -4.80 -6.09
CA VAL A 184 -16.28 -3.84 -6.42
C VAL A 184 -16.86 -2.68 -7.23
N ASP A 185 -17.65 -2.95 -8.28
CA ASP A 185 -18.37 -1.93 -9.06
C ASP A 185 -19.19 -1.02 -8.14
N ARG A 186 -20.01 -1.60 -7.26
CA ARG A 186 -20.83 -0.78 -6.34
C ARG A 186 -19.99 0.09 -5.41
N TYR A 187 -18.86 -0.44 -4.93
CA TYR A 187 -17.89 0.31 -4.14
C TYR A 187 -17.25 1.45 -4.96
N LEU A 188 -16.85 1.17 -6.20
CA LEU A 188 -16.28 2.15 -7.11
C LEU A 188 -17.29 3.23 -7.49
N ASP A 189 -18.58 2.91 -7.69
CA ASP A 189 -19.63 3.91 -7.97
C ASP A 189 -19.66 5.02 -6.90
N VAL A 190 -19.54 4.64 -5.62
CA VAL A 190 -19.54 5.60 -4.51
C VAL A 190 -18.30 6.50 -4.56
N LEU A 191 -17.13 5.93 -4.86
CA LEU A 191 -15.90 6.70 -5.01
C LEU A 191 -15.91 7.58 -6.25
N GLU A 192 -16.37 7.07 -7.38
CA GLU A 192 -16.51 7.80 -8.63
C GLU A 192 -17.43 9.01 -8.49
N ALA A 193 -18.47 8.92 -7.66
CA ALA A 193 -19.36 10.03 -7.35
C ALA A 193 -18.70 11.06 -6.41
N ALA A 194 -17.78 10.63 -5.55
CA ALA A 194 -17.12 11.47 -4.56
C ALA A 194 -15.92 12.24 -5.11
N VAL A 195 -15.03 11.57 -5.87
CA VAL A 195 -13.73 12.15 -6.27
C VAL A 195 -13.53 12.31 -7.76
N TRP A 196 -14.44 11.79 -8.60
CA TRP A 196 -14.38 11.94 -10.06
C TRP A 196 -13.00 11.66 -10.67
N PRO A 197 -12.45 10.45 -10.49
CA PRO A 197 -11.11 10.14 -10.98
C PRO A 197 -11.05 10.12 -12.52
N ASP A 198 -9.90 10.48 -13.06
CA ASP A 198 -9.53 10.33 -14.47
C ASP A 198 -8.98 8.92 -14.76
N LEU A 199 -8.42 8.26 -13.75
CA LEU A 199 -7.91 6.88 -13.81
C LEU A 199 -8.05 6.20 -12.45
N ILE A 200 -8.45 4.93 -12.47
CA ILE A 200 -8.38 4.05 -11.30
C ILE A 200 -7.34 2.96 -11.58
N ILE A 201 -6.36 2.84 -10.69
CA ILE A 201 -5.34 1.78 -10.71
C ILE A 201 -5.68 0.78 -9.62
N VAL A 202 -5.80 -0.51 -9.98
CA VAL A 202 -6.14 -1.57 -9.01
C VAL A 202 -4.95 -2.49 -8.75
N GLY A 203 -4.46 -2.46 -7.51
CA GLY A 203 -3.35 -3.25 -6.99
C GLY A 203 -3.77 -4.29 -5.96
N GLY A 204 -2.83 -4.69 -5.10
CA GLY A 204 -3.01 -5.77 -4.12
C GLY A 204 -2.94 -7.16 -4.76
N GLY A 205 -2.97 -8.22 -3.94
CA GLY A 205 -2.68 -9.58 -4.41
C GLY A 205 -3.64 -10.09 -5.51
N VAL A 206 -4.90 -9.64 -5.50
CA VAL A 206 -5.92 -10.04 -6.48
C VAL A 206 -5.73 -9.40 -7.86
N SER A 207 -4.94 -8.32 -7.98
CA SER A 207 -4.61 -7.66 -9.25
C SER A 207 -3.85 -8.58 -10.22
N LYS A 208 -3.12 -9.60 -9.72
CA LYS A 208 -2.52 -10.66 -10.56
C LYS A 208 -3.54 -11.44 -11.39
N LYS A 209 -4.80 -11.41 -10.97
CA LYS A 209 -5.94 -12.04 -11.66
C LYS A 209 -6.88 -10.98 -12.23
N ALA A 210 -6.41 -9.76 -12.50
CA ALA A 210 -7.19 -8.65 -13.05
C ALA A 210 -7.96 -9.03 -14.31
N HIS A 211 -7.36 -9.83 -15.21
CA HIS A 211 -8.04 -10.35 -16.40
C HIS A 211 -9.35 -11.10 -16.13
N LYS A 212 -9.59 -11.57 -14.89
CA LYS A 212 -10.82 -12.27 -14.49
C LYS A 212 -11.92 -11.34 -13.99
N TRP A 213 -11.62 -10.09 -13.63
CA TRP A 213 -12.57 -9.22 -12.93
C TRP A 213 -12.57 -7.76 -13.39
N VAL A 214 -11.44 -7.19 -13.77
CA VAL A 214 -11.38 -5.81 -14.30
C VAL A 214 -12.24 -5.64 -15.56
N PRO A 215 -12.24 -6.59 -16.55
CA PRO A 215 -13.15 -6.50 -17.69
C PRO A 215 -14.64 -6.65 -17.36
N LEU A 216 -14.97 -7.06 -16.12
CA LEU A 216 -16.36 -7.19 -15.67
C LEU A 216 -16.88 -5.92 -15.01
N LEU A 217 -16.00 -4.95 -14.75
CA LEU A 217 -16.36 -3.68 -14.15
C LEU A 217 -17.09 -2.79 -15.15
N SER A 218 -18.06 -2.03 -14.66
CA SER A 218 -18.92 -1.14 -15.45
C SER A 218 -18.73 0.34 -15.10
N THR A 219 -17.63 0.66 -14.43
CA THR A 219 -17.26 2.01 -14.00
C THR A 219 -17.19 3.00 -15.16
N ARG A 220 -17.51 4.27 -14.87
CA ARG A 220 -17.34 5.36 -15.84
C ARG A 220 -15.86 5.64 -16.10
N THR A 221 -15.07 5.62 -15.04
CA THR A 221 -13.63 5.88 -15.08
C THR A 221 -12.90 4.65 -15.59
N PRO A 222 -11.88 4.80 -16.46
CA PRO A 222 -11.02 3.71 -16.85
C PRO A 222 -10.36 3.04 -15.64
N VAL A 223 -10.41 1.71 -15.59
CA VAL A 223 -9.76 0.90 -14.55
C VAL A 223 -8.66 0.05 -15.16
N VAL A 224 -7.45 0.13 -14.62
CA VAL A 224 -6.29 -0.64 -15.07
C VAL A 224 -5.62 -1.35 -13.91
N PRO A 225 -5.05 -2.56 -14.10
CA PRO A 225 -4.24 -3.19 -13.07
C PRO A 225 -2.94 -2.43 -12.82
N ALA A 226 -2.48 -2.43 -11.57
CA ALA A 226 -1.14 -1.99 -11.20
C ALA A 226 -0.05 -2.83 -11.91
N GLU A 227 1.04 -2.20 -12.34
CA GLU A 227 2.13 -2.85 -13.08
C GLU A 227 3.19 -3.46 -12.15
N LEU A 228 3.48 -2.82 -11.01
CA LEU A 228 4.50 -3.26 -10.04
C LEU A 228 3.96 -4.31 -9.05
N LEU A 229 2.64 -4.53 -9.04
CA LEU A 229 1.96 -5.60 -8.31
C LEU A 229 2.39 -5.70 -6.83
N ASN A 230 3.14 -6.75 -6.49
CA ASN A 230 3.54 -7.06 -5.11
C ASN A 230 4.77 -6.28 -4.64
N ASP A 231 5.48 -5.65 -5.57
CA ASP A 231 6.73 -4.94 -5.29
C ASP A 231 6.49 -3.44 -5.10
N ALA A 232 5.30 -2.95 -5.46
CA ALA A 232 4.90 -1.55 -5.37
C ALA A 232 5.12 -0.95 -3.96
N GLY A 233 4.82 -1.68 -2.89
CA GLY A 233 5.05 -1.20 -1.52
C GLY A 233 6.53 -0.97 -1.20
N ILE A 234 7.40 -1.92 -1.57
CA ILE A 234 8.86 -1.83 -1.35
C ILE A 234 9.47 -0.72 -2.21
N VAL A 235 9.14 -0.70 -3.51
CA VAL A 235 9.64 0.30 -4.46
C VAL A 235 9.18 1.71 -4.06
N GLY A 236 7.90 1.84 -3.70
CA GLY A 236 7.30 3.09 -3.25
C GLY A 236 7.93 3.62 -1.97
N ALA A 237 8.20 2.75 -1.01
CA ALA A 237 8.87 3.13 0.23
C ALA A 237 10.30 3.62 -0.04
N ALA A 238 11.08 2.89 -0.83
CA ALA A 238 12.44 3.29 -1.19
C ALA A 238 12.45 4.66 -1.91
N LEU A 239 11.50 4.87 -2.84
CA LEU A 239 11.34 6.13 -3.55
C LEU A 239 10.97 7.28 -2.60
N ALA A 240 9.98 7.07 -1.72
CA ALA A 240 9.55 8.08 -0.77
C ALA A 240 10.66 8.49 0.20
N ALA A 241 11.52 7.54 0.61
CA ALA A 241 12.68 7.82 1.44
C ALA A 241 13.72 8.70 0.74
N GLU A 242 13.98 8.45 -0.55
CA GLU A 242 14.94 9.25 -1.31
C GLU A 242 14.42 10.66 -1.58
N GLU A 243 13.12 10.78 -1.91
CA GLU A 243 12.47 12.07 -2.20
C GLU A 243 11.98 12.80 -0.95
N ARG A 244 12.12 12.20 0.23
CA ARG A 244 11.73 12.75 1.55
C ARG A 244 10.25 13.09 1.63
N ILE A 245 9.42 12.20 1.08
CA ILE A 245 7.97 12.35 1.07
C ILE A 245 7.37 11.70 2.33
N GLY A 246 6.35 12.33 2.91
CA GLY A 246 5.60 11.79 4.06
C GLY A 246 6.03 12.31 5.43
N GLN A 247 6.62 13.51 5.50
CA GLN A 247 6.78 14.26 6.77
C GLN A 247 5.59 15.18 7.01
#